data_AF-A0A4R3X103-F1
#
_entry.id   AF-A0A4R3X103-F1
#
_cell.length_a   1.000
_cell.length_b   1.000
_cell.length_c   1.000
_cell.angle_alpha   90.00
_cell.angle_beta   90.00
_cell.angle_gamma   90.00
#
_symmetry.space_group_name_H-M   'P 1'
#
loop_
_entity.id
_entity.type
_entity.pdbx_description
1 polymer ?
#
loop_
_entity_poly.entity_id
_entity_poly.type
_entity_poly.pdbx_seq_one_letter_code
_entity_poly.pdbx_strand_id
1 'polypeptide(L)' 'MIRFAVVHRLISLIVAIAVPAAAFMESGNVALEFIVLGAVLGFAYWYWGPTGTLL' A
#
# COMPACT_ATOMS: atom_id res chain seq x y z
N MET A 1 2.55 5.27 -21.27
CA MET A 1 1.65 4.32 -20.58
C MET A 1 2.37 3.41 -19.58
N ILE A 2 3.40 2.65 -19.98
CA ILE A 2 4.12 1.71 -19.07
C ILE A 2 4.70 2.39 -17.80
N ARG A 3 5.28 3.58 -17.93
CA ARG A 3 5.89 4.31 -16.80
C ARG A 3 4.89 4.65 -15.67
N PHE A 4 3.66 5.04 -16.02
CA PHE A 4 2.62 5.37 -15.04
C PHE A 4 2.13 4.14 -14.29
N ALA A 5 1.95 3.01 -14.99
CA ALA A 5 1.57 1.74 -14.37
C ALA A 5 2.64 1.24 -13.38
N VAL A 6 3.92 1.37 -13.72
CA VAL A 6 5.02 0.97 -12.81
C VAL A 6 5.06 1.87 -11.57
N VAL A 7 5.00 3.19 -11.74
CA VAL A 7 5.01 4.13 -10.60
C VAL A 7 3.82 3.91 -9.68
N HIS A 8 2.63 3.68 -10.24
CA HIS A 8 1.44 3.39 -9.45
C HIS A 8 1.56 2.10 -8.63
N ARG A 9 2.10 1.03 -9.23
CA ARG A 9 2.40 -0.23 -8.52
C ARG A 9 3.41 -0.05 -7.40
N LEU A 10 4.45 0.76 -7.62
CA LEU A 10 5.42 1.09 -6.58
C LEU A 10 4.76 1.85 -5.42
N ILE A 11 3.91 2.84 -5.70
CA ILE A 11 3.19 3.59 -4.67
C ILE A 11 2.29 2.66 -3.85
N SER A 12 1.57 1.75 -4.51
CA SER A 12 0.76 0.74 -3.81
C SER A 12 1.58 -0.12 -2.84
N LEU A 13 2.76 -0.59 -3.26
CA LEU A 13 3.65 -1.35 -2.38
C LEU A 13 4.20 -0.50 -1.22
N ILE A 14 4.53 0.77 -1.48
CA ILE A 14 4.97 1.69 -0.43
C ILE A 14 3.86 1.89 0.60
N VAL A 15 2.61 2.09 0.18
CA VAL A 15 1.46 2.21 1.07
C VAL A 15 1.29 0.93 1.91
N ALA A 16 1.44 -0.24 1.29
CA ALA A 16 1.33 -1.52 1.98
C ALA A 16 2.32 -1.67 3.15
N ILE A 17 3.55 -1.18 2.96
CA ILE A 17 4.63 -1.29 3.94
C ILE A 17 4.60 -0.12 4.94
N ALA A 18 4.12 1.05 4.54
CA ALA A 18 4.11 2.25 5.38
C ALA A 18 3.32 2.06 6.67
N VAL A 19 2.21 1.32 6.64
CA VAL A 19 1.35 1.10 7.81
C VAL A 19 2.02 0.27 8.90
N PRO A 20 2.50 -0.97 8.63
CA PRO A 20 3.22 -1.73 9.65
C PRO A 20 4.55 -1.07 10.05
N ALA A 21 5.22 -0.35 9.15
CA ALA A 21 6.41 0.41 9.49
C ALA A 21 6.12 1.54 10.49
N ALA A 22 5.05 2.31 10.28
CA ALA A 22 4.63 3.35 11.21
C ALA A 22 4.24 2.77 12.58
N ALA A 23 3.50 1.65 12.59
CA ALA A 23 3.13 0.96 13.82
C ALA A 23 4.36 0.49 14.61
N PHE A 24 5.38 -0.02 13.92
CA PHE A 24 6.65 -0.39 14.53
C PHE A 24 7.40 0.83 15.09
N MET A 25 7.46 1.92 14.34
CA MET A 25 8.15 3.14 14.77
C MET A 25 7.54 3.74 16.04
N GLU A 26 6.21 3.67 16.18
CA GLU A 26 5.52 4.24 17.33
C GLU A 26 5.55 3.32 18.56
N SER A 27 5.37 2.01 18.37
CA SER A 27 5.13 1.08 19.48
C SER A 27 6.25 0.06 19.72
N GLY A 28 7.21 -0.08 18.80
CA GLY A 28 8.21 -1.14 18.81
C GLY A 28 7.65 -2.54 18.53
N ASN A 29 6.35 -2.65 18.23
CA ASN A 29 5.65 -3.89 17.95
C ASN A 29 4.89 -3.81 16.62
N VAL A 30 4.77 -4.94 15.92
CA VAL A 30 3.93 -5.04 14.71
C VAL A 30 2.90 -6.11 14.94
N ALA A 31 1.71 -5.70 15.39
CA ALA A 31 0.57 -6.59 15.45
C ALA A 31 0.10 -6.99 14.04
N LEU A 32 -0.46 -8.19 13.93
CA LEU A 32 -0.93 -8.75 12.66
C LEU A 32 -1.96 -7.83 11.97
N GLU A 33 -2.79 -7.15 12.75
CA GLU A 33 -3.80 -6.20 12.25
C GLU A 33 -3.19 -5.05 11.42
N PHE A 34 -2.01 -4.54 11.78
CA PHE A 34 -1.35 -3.48 11.02
C PHE A 34 -0.74 -3.99 9.70
N ILE A 35 -0.31 -5.26 9.67
CA ILE A 35 0.14 -5.92 8.44
C ILE A 35 -1.06 -6.09 7.50
N VAL A 36 -2.18 -6.59 8.02
CA VAL A 36 -3.41 -6.77 7.23
C VAL A 36 -3.94 -5.42 6.74
N LEU A 37 -3.99 -4.41 7.61
CA LEU A 37 -4.44 -3.06 7.25
C LEU A 37 -3.57 -2.45 6.15
N GLY A 38 -2.24 -2.54 6.29
CA GLY A 38 -1.31 -2.10 5.25
C GLY A 38 -1.57 -2.80 3.92
N ALA A 39 -1.64 -4.14 3.94
CA ALA A 39 -1.94 -4.92 2.75
C ALA A 39 -3.26 -4.50 2.08
N VAL A 40 -4.34 -4.34 2.85
CA VAL A 40 -5.65 -3.90 2.34
C VAL A 40 -5.56 -2.52 1.67
N LEU A 41 -4.88 -1.56 2.30
CA LEU A 41 -4.70 -0.22 1.74
C LEU A 41 -3.85 -0.23 0.47
N GLY A 42 -2.76 -1.00 0.46
CA GLY A 42 -1.92 -1.19 -0.72
C GLY A 42 -2.68 -1.84 -1.87
N PHE A 43 -3.43 -2.92 -1.61
CA PHE A 43 -4.25 -3.60 -2.61
C PHE A 43 -5.38 -2.72 -3.13
N ALA A 44 -6.03 -1.94 -2.27
CA ALA A 44 -7.01 -0.96 -2.71
C ALA A 44 -6.36 0.00 -3.69
N TYR A 45 -5.21 0.58 -3.34
CA TYR A 45 -4.49 1.49 -4.24
C TYR A 45 -4.16 0.82 -5.58
N TRP A 46 -3.69 -0.43 -5.57
CA TRP A 46 -3.40 -1.21 -6.78
C TRP A 46 -4.63 -1.47 -7.64
N TYR A 47 -5.75 -1.83 -7.01
CA TYR A 47 -7.00 -2.20 -7.68
C TYR A 47 -7.57 -1.03 -8.47
N TRP A 48 -7.61 0.17 -7.89
CA TRP A 48 -8.22 1.33 -8.54
C TRP A 48 -7.39 1.85 -9.74
N GLY A 49 -6.12 1.44 -9.87
CA GLY A 49 -5.26 1.90 -10.96
C GLY A 49 -4.92 3.40 -10.87
N PRO A 50 -4.02 3.91 -11.74
CA PRO A 50 -3.59 5.31 -11.68
C PRO A 50 -4.70 6.33 -11.96
N THR A 51 -5.84 5.92 -12.52
CA THR A 51 -6.97 6.78 -12.88
C THR A 51 -8.21 6.58 -12.01
N GLY A 52 -8.20 5.64 -11.05
CA GLY A 52 -9.36 5.39 -10.19
C GLY A 52 -10.46 4.52 -10.83
N THR A 53 -10.22 3.96 -12.01
CA THR A 53 -11.13 3.04 -12.72
C THR A 53 -10.29 1.96 -13.40
N LEU A 54 -10.68 0.69 -13.27
CA LEU A 54 -10.13 -0.40 -14.11
C LEU A 54 -10.74 -0.41 -15.53
N LEU A 55 -11.18 0.75 -16.02
CA LEU A 55 -11.67 1.01 -17.38
C LEU A 55 -11.04 2.30 -17.89
#